data_AF-A0A560D4N0-F1
#
_entry.id   AF-A0A560D4N0-F1
#
_cell.length_a   1.000
_cell.length_b   1.000
_cell.length_c   1.000
_cell.angle_alpha   90.00
_cell.angle_beta   90.00
_cell.angle_gamma   90.00
#
_symmetry.space_group_name_H-M   'P 1'
#
loop_
_entity.id
_entity.type
_entity.pdbx_description
1 polymer ?
#
loop_
_entity_poly.entity_id
_entity_poly.type
_entity_poly.pdbx_seq_one_letter_code
_entity_poly.pdbx_strand_id
1 'polypeptide(L)' 'MTVNNNPIRFAYWVQNVSGGLVISSIEQRTSWDIDYNRKLAQIAEKAGFDYTLS' A
#
# COMPACT_ATOMS: atom_id res chain seq x y z
N MET A 1 19.85 -18.33 22.91
CA MET A 1 19.19 -17.58 21.82
C MET A 1 17.74 -17.37 22.23
N THR A 2 17.34 -16.14 22.53
CA THR A 2 15.93 -15.80 22.77
C THR A 2 15.24 -15.71 21.42
N VAL A 3 14.24 -16.56 21.19
CA VAL A 3 13.42 -16.51 19.98
C VAL A 3 12.47 -15.33 20.14
N ASN A 4 12.50 -14.40 19.19
CA ASN A 4 11.60 -13.26 19.21
C ASN A 4 10.25 -13.73 18.67
N ASN A 5 9.22 -13.77 19.54
CA ASN A 5 7.90 -14.34 19.24
C ASN A 5 6.91 -13.33 18.64
N ASN A 6 7.38 -12.13 18.27
CA ASN A 6 6.50 -11.11 17.72
C ASN A 6 6.01 -11.52 16.31
N PRO A 7 4.69 -11.41 16.03
CA PRO A 7 4.18 -11.69 14.71
C PRO A 7 4.79 -10.74 13.67
N ILE A 8 5.01 -11.26 12.45
CA ILE A 8 5.46 -10.45 11.32
C ILE A 8 4.35 -9.46 10.97
N ARG A 9 4.73 -8.18 10.80
CA ARG A 9 3.82 -7.11 10.44
C ARG A 9 3.97 -6.74 8.97
N PHE A 10 2.87 -6.45 8.32
CA PHE A 10 2.84 -6.09 6.90
C PHE A 10 2.36 -4.65 6.72
N ALA A 11 3.03 -3.93 5.84
CA ALA A 11 2.69 -2.56 5.48
C ALA A 11 2.56 -2.42 3.96
N TYR A 12 1.74 -1.46 3.53
CA TYR A 12 1.63 -1.11 2.12
C TYR A 12 2.09 0.32 1.88
N TRP A 13 2.57 0.55 0.65
CA TRP A 13 3.07 1.85 0.24
C TRP A 13 1.94 2.68 -0.39
N VAL A 14 1.71 3.88 0.12
CA VAL A 14 0.75 4.84 -0.42
C VAL A 14 1.44 5.70 -1.47
N GLN A 15 0.80 5.83 -2.63
CA GLN A 15 1.38 6.60 -3.73
C GLN A 15 0.82 8.03 -3.69
N ASN A 16 1.66 8.96 -3.22
CA ASN A 16 1.25 10.35 -2.98
C ASN A 16 1.42 11.25 -4.21
N VAL A 17 2.29 10.88 -5.15
CA VAL A 17 2.69 11.73 -6.29
C VAL A 17 2.56 11.04 -7.66
N SER A 18 2.27 9.75 -7.69
CA SER A 18 2.15 8.95 -8.91
C SER A 18 1.15 7.82 -8.73
N GLY A 19 0.68 7.21 -9.82
CA GLY A 19 -0.18 6.03 -9.73
C GLY A 19 0.53 4.74 -9.28
N GLY A 20 1.84 4.75 -9.03
CA GLY A 20 2.59 3.52 -8.79
C GLY A 20 4.10 3.66 -8.93
N LEU A 21 4.80 2.51 -8.84
CA LEU A 21 6.25 2.39 -9.04
C LEU A 21 6.64 1.90 -10.44
N VAL A 22 5.67 1.87 -11.37
CA VAL A 22 5.88 1.39 -12.74
C VAL A 22 5.95 2.58 -13.69
N ILE A 23 7.01 2.63 -14.50
CA ILE A 23 7.15 3.58 -15.60
C ILE A 23 6.89 2.83 -16.90
N SER A 24 5.90 3.26 -17.66
CA SER A 24 5.50 2.63 -18.91
C SER A 24 4.89 3.63 -19.88
N SER A 25 5.00 3.35 -21.18
CA SER A 25 4.25 4.04 -22.23
C SER A 25 2.82 3.51 -22.39
N ILE A 26 2.49 2.38 -21.76
CA ILE A 26 1.14 1.81 -21.73
C ILE A 26 0.31 2.56 -20.69
N GLU A 27 -0.94 2.88 -21.03
CA GLU A 27 -1.89 3.54 -20.13
C GLU A 27 -2.04 2.77 -18.80
N GLN A 28 -1.82 3.47 -17.69
CA GLN A 28 -1.92 2.92 -16.34
C GLN A 28 -3.36 3.02 -15.81
N ARG A 29 -3.83 1.98 -15.13
CA ARG A 29 -5.17 1.93 -14.51
C ARG A 29 -5.15 2.26 -13.02
N THR A 30 -4.18 3.08 -12.63
CA THR A 30 -3.87 3.43 -11.25
C THR A 30 -3.84 4.93 -11.11
N SER A 31 -4.23 5.45 -9.95
CA SER A 31 -4.29 6.88 -9.68
C SER A 31 -3.61 7.21 -8.36
N TRP A 32 -3.40 8.50 -8.10
CA TRP A 32 -2.92 9.07 -6.84
C TRP A 32 -3.98 9.97 -6.18
N ASP A 33 -5.19 10.02 -6.76
CA ASP A 33 -6.29 10.79 -6.20
C ASP A 33 -6.76 10.24 -4.84
N ILE A 34 -7.42 11.11 -4.07
CA ILE A 34 -7.84 10.81 -2.70
C ILE A 34 -8.84 9.65 -2.62
N ASP A 35 -9.74 9.52 -3.58
CA ASP A 35 -10.78 8.49 -3.54
C ASP A 35 -10.20 7.11 -3.88
N TYR A 36 -9.25 7.06 -4.81
CA TYR A 36 -8.46 5.89 -5.14
C TYR A 36 -7.62 5.44 -3.94
N ASN A 37 -6.90 6.37 -3.30
CA ASN A 37 -6.11 6.08 -2.10
C ASN A 37 -6.97 5.61 -0.93
N ARG A 38 -8.16 6.20 -0.72
CA ARG A 38 -9.13 5.74 0.29
C ARG A 38 -9.58 4.30 0.01
N LYS A 39 -9.88 3.98 -1.25
CA LYS A 39 -10.27 2.61 -1.64
C LYS A 39 -9.14 1.60 -1.37
N LEU A 40 -7.90 1.96 -1.69
CA LEU A 40 -6.74 1.11 -1.40
C LEU A 40 -6.54 0.89 0.10
N ALA A 41 -6.69 1.94 0.92
CA ALA A 41 -6.62 1.83 2.38
C ALA A 41 -7.66 0.84 2.93
N GLN A 42 -8.91 0.96 2.48
CA GLN A 42 -9.99 0.04 2.88
C GLN A 42 -9.71 -1.42 2.46
N ILE A 43 -9.07 -1.63 1.30
CA ILE A 43 -8.67 -2.97 0.85
C ILE A 43 -7.55 -3.51 1.76
N ALA A 44 -6.55 -2.69 2.06
CA ALA A 44 -5.42 -3.07 2.91
C ALA A 44 -5.87 -3.41 4.34
N GLU A 45 -6.77 -2.62 4.93
CA GLU A 45 -7.38 -2.89 6.23
C GLU A 45 -8.11 -4.24 6.24
N LYS A 46 -8.93 -4.50 5.22
CA LYS A 46 -9.64 -5.79 5.08
C LYS A 46 -8.69 -6.98 4.88
N ALA A 47 -7.53 -6.75 4.29
CA ALA A 47 -6.49 -7.76 4.08
C ALA A 47 -5.58 -7.95 5.31
N GLY A 48 -5.73 -7.15 6.36
CA GLY A 48 -4.95 -7.27 7.60
C GLY A 48 -3.58 -6.59 7.56
N PHE A 49 -3.39 -5.58 6.71
CA PHE A 49 -2.20 -4.73 6.78
C PHE A 49 -2.23 -3.87 8.04
N ASP A 50 -1.11 -3.82 8.76
CA ASP A 50 -1.00 -3.15 10.05
C ASP A 50 -0.86 -1.63 9.93
N TYR A 51 -0.19 -1.16 8.87
CA TYR A 51 0.08 0.26 8.66
C TYR A 51 0.46 0.59 7.21
N THR A 52 0.61 1.88 6.95
CA THR A 52 0.95 2.43 5.63
C THR A 52 2.29 3.15 5.70
N LEU A 53 2.99 3.22 4.57
CA LEU A 53 4.18 4.07 4.37
C LEU A 53 3.81 5.17 3.36
N SER A 54 4.17 6.42 3.64
CA SER A 54 3.81 7.60 2.83
C SER A 54 5.04 8.33 2.30
#